data_AF-A0AAQ1BG83-F1
#
_entry.id   AF-A0AAQ1BG83-F1
#
_cell.length_a   1.000
_cell.length_b   1.000
_cell.length_c   1.000
_cell.angle_alpha   90.00
_cell.angle_beta   90.00
_cell.angle_gamma   90.00
#
_symmetry.space_group_name_H-M   'P 1'
#
loop_
_entity.id
_entity.type
_entity.pdbx_description
1 polymer ?
#
loop_
_entity_poly.entity_id
_entity_poly.type
_entity_poly.pdbx_seq_one_letter_code
_entity_poly.pdbx_strand_id
1 'polypeptide(L)'
;MTRRADRLFQIVQILRGRRLTTAAHLADRLGVSERTVYRDIRDLSLSGVPVEGEAGSGYRLMSGFDLPPLMLTNKESEALIVAIRLLKTWGGESLSRELESAQEKVLAILPEESRRKAEQTRIYAPDFCMQSHSRSDFDMIHQAISAQRVLALHYRDEVGQLSQREVQPLGLFFWGERWLLAAWCERRDDYRCFRLDRCLNIVQTERRFSESADRSLADFLRKVKQ
;
A
#
# COMPACT_ATOMS: atom_id res chain seq x y z
N MET A 1 36.23 -2.72 -14.97
CA MET A 1 35.14 -3.46 -15.63
C MET A 1 33.99 -3.61 -14.66
N THR A 2 32.82 -3.07 -14.98
CA THR A 2 31.59 -3.20 -14.18
C THR A 2 31.15 -4.66 -14.15
N ARG A 3 30.79 -5.22 -12.98
CA ARG A 3 30.36 -6.61 -12.87
C ARG A 3 29.05 -6.81 -13.66
N ARG A 4 28.84 -8.01 -14.23
CA ARG A 4 27.65 -8.32 -15.05
C ARG A 4 26.35 -8.04 -14.29
N ALA A 5 26.28 -8.45 -13.03
CA ALA A 5 25.10 -8.23 -12.18
C ALA A 5 24.76 -6.75 -12.02
N ASP A 6 25.75 -5.90 -11.76
CA ASP A 6 25.57 -4.46 -11.64
C ASP A 6 25.04 -3.84 -12.94
N ARG A 7 25.52 -4.33 -14.09
CA ARG A 7 25.06 -3.86 -15.40
C ARG A 7 23.62 -4.26 -15.70
N LEU A 8 23.23 -5.51 -15.38
CA LEU A 8 21.85 -5.97 -15.52
C LEU A 8 20.91 -5.12 -14.65
N PHE A 9 21.30 -4.82 -13.41
CA PHE A 9 20.55 -3.93 -12.53
C PHE A 9 20.42 -2.51 -13.12
N GLN A 10 21.51 -1.94 -13.64
CA GLN A 10 21.47 -0.61 -14.26
C GLN A 10 20.56 -0.55 -15.49
N ILE A 11 20.54 -1.59 -16.33
CA ILE A 11 19.60 -1.69 -17.47
C ILE A 11 18.17 -1.59 -16.97
N VAL A 12 17.79 -2.36 -15.96
CA VAL A 12 16.43 -2.34 -15.37
C VAL A 12 16.08 -0.95 -14.84
N GLN A 13 17.01 -0.25 -14.16
CA GLN A 13 16.76 1.11 -13.66
C GLN A 13 16.53 2.11 -14.79
N ILE A 14 17.31 2.04 -15.87
CA ILE A 14 17.15 2.93 -17.03
C ILE A 14 15.79 2.70 -17.70
N LEU A 15 15.35 1.44 -17.85
CA LEU A 15 14.06 1.10 -18.43
C LEU A 15 12.86 1.51 -17.57
N ARG A 16 13.01 1.64 -16.24
CA ARG A 16 11.93 2.16 -15.36
C ARG A 16 11.67 3.64 -15.54
N GLY A 17 12.73 4.42 -15.75
CA GLY A 17 12.62 5.88 -15.85
C GLY A 17 12.09 6.38 -17.20
N ARG A 18 11.88 5.51 -18.18
CA ARG A 18 11.54 5.88 -19.56
C ARG A 18 10.49 4.97 -20.18
N ARG A 19 9.59 5.55 -20.98
CA ARG A 19 8.56 4.79 -21.72
C ARG A 19 9.12 3.83 -22.78
N LEU A 20 10.27 4.16 -23.39
CA LEU A 20 10.94 3.37 -24.41
C LEU A 20 12.41 3.79 -24.51
N THR A 21 13.35 2.85 -24.52
CA THR A 21 14.80 3.11 -24.55
C THR A 21 15.50 2.22 -25.57
N THR A 22 16.30 2.79 -26.47
CA THR A 22 17.00 2.03 -27.52
C THR A 22 18.25 1.31 -26.98
N ALA A 23 18.69 0.26 -27.68
CA ALA A 23 19.93 -0.44 -27.38
C ALA A 23 21.15 0.50 -27.43
N ALA A 24 21.19 1.40 -28.43
CA ALA A 24 22.23 2.43 -28.56
C ALA A 24 22.31 3.34 -27.32
N HIS A 25 21.17 3.77 -26.78
CA HIS A 25 21.15 4.61 -25.58
C HIS A 25 21.66 3.87 -24.34
N LEU A 26 21.27 2.60 -24.19
CA LEU A 26 21.77 1.74 -23.11
C LEU A 26 23.27 1.48 -23.25
N ALA A 27 23.75 1.25 -24.47
CA ALA A 27 25.15 1.01 -24.78
C ALA A 27 26.03 2.21 -24.41
N ASP A 28 25.63 3.42 -24.85
CA ASP A 28 26.30 4.68 -24.53
C ASP A 28 26.35 4.92 -23.02
N ARG A 29 25.21 4.80 -22.34
CA ARG A 29 25.10 5.08 -20.90
C ARG A 29 25.83 4.08 -20.01
N LEU A 30 25.98 2.84 -20.46
CA LEU A 30 26.64 1.77 -19.71
C LEU A 30 28.10 1.57 -20.14
N GLY A 31 28.58 2.28 -21.17
CA GLY A 31 29.92 2.15 -21.72
C GLY A 31 30.20 0.75 -22.31
N VAL A 32 29.20 0.14 -22.97
CA VAL A 32 29.30 -1.20 -23.57
C VAL A 32 28.79 -1.19 -25.01
N SER A 33 29.05 -2.27 -25.77
CA SER A 33 28.49 -2.42 -27.12
C SER A 33 27.00 -2.77 -27.10
N GLU A 34 26.26 -2.40 -28.16
CA GLU A 34 24.86 -2.81 -28.34
C GLU A 34 24.69 -4.33 -28.32
N ARG A 35 25.64 -5.10 -28.87
CA ARG A 35 25.65 -6.57 -28.78
C ARG A 35 25.62 -7.08 -27.33
N THR A 36 26.29 -6.37 -26.43
CA THR A 36 26.27 -6.69 -24.99
C THR A 36 24.91 -6.37 -24.39
N VAL A 37 24.30 -5.24 -24.76
CA VAL A 37 22.94 -4.87 -24.34
C VAL A 37 21.92 -5.90 -24.81
N TYR A 38 21.96 -6.31 -26.08
CA TYR A 38 21.04 -7.34 -26.60
C TYR A 38 21.12 -8.65 -25.83
N ARG A 39 22.34 -9.10 -25.51
CA ARG A 39 22.54 -10.31 -24.70
C ARG A 39 22.01 -10.12 -23.27
N ASP A 40 22.27 -8.98 -22.66
CA ASP A 40 21.86 -8.70 -21.28
C ASP A 40 20.33 -8.53 -21.16
N ILE A 41 19.68 -7.91 -22.16
CA ILE A 41 18.21 -7.86 -22.25
C ILE A 41 17.62 -9.26 -22.39
N ARG A 42 18.21 -10.11 -23.23
CA ARG A 42 17.78 -11.51 -23.37
C ARG A 42 17.88 -12.28 -22.05
N ASP A 43 18.99 -12.11 -21.33
CA ASP A 43 19.18 -12.75 -20.04
C ASP A 43 18.17 -12.25 -18.99
N LEU A 44 17.87 -10.95 -18.99
CA LEU A 44 16.83 -10.36 -18.14
C LEU A 44 15.45 -10.96 -18.44
N SER A 45 15.09 -11.09 -19.72
CA SER A 45 13.84 -11.74 -20.13
C SER A 45 13.79 -13.21 -19.70
N LEU A 46 14.90 -13.95 -19.85
CA LEU A 46 15.00 -15.34 -19.41
C LEU A 46 14.93 -15.50 -17.89
N SER A 47 15.34 -14.48 -17.12
CA SER A 47 15.24 -14.46 -15.66
C SER A 47 13.88 -13.97 -15.14
N GLY A 48 12.90 -13.78 -16.02
CA GLY A 48 11.54 -13.37 -15.66
C GLY A 48 11.33 -11.86 -15.53
N VAL A 49 12.30 -11.02 -15.92
CA VAL A 49 12.08 -9.57 -15.97
C VAL A 49 11.20 -9.24 -17.18
N PRO A 50 10.05 -8.56 -17.00
CA PRO A 50 9.09 -8.34 -18.07
C PRO A 50 9.53 -7.19 -18.97
N VAL A 51 10.57 -7.41 -19.77
CA VAL A 51 11.05 -6.47 -20.79
C VAL A 51 10.28 -6.72 -22.09
N GLU A 52 9.60 -5.69 -22.59
CA GLU A 52 9.01 -5.67 -23.92
C GLU A 52 9.90 -4.91 -24.91
N GLY A 53 9.91 -5.35 -26.16
CA GLY A 53 10.60 -4.68 -27.25
C GLY A 53 11.43 -5.61 -28.13
N GLU A 54 11.76 -5.13 -29.32
CA GLU A 54 12.55 -5.85 -30.31
C GLU A 54 13.78 -5.03 -30.73
N ALA A 55 14.78 -5.71 -31.29
CA ALA A 55 15.97 -5.05 -31.82
C ALA A 55 15.55 -4.00 -32.87
N GLY A 56 16.08 -2.78 -32.75
CA GLY A 56 15.73 -1.65 -33.62
C GLY A 56 14.53 -0.81 -33.16
N SER A 57 13.59 -1.38 -32.38
CA SER A 57 12.40 -0.66 -31.89
C SER A 57 12.56 -0.08 -30.48
N GLY A 58 13.51 -0.61 -29.70
CA GLY A 58 13.77 -0.20 -28.33
C GLY A 58 13.02 -1.05 -27.30
N TYR A 59 13.40 -0.88 -26.03
CA TYR A 59 12.98 -1.70 -24.90
C TYR A 59 12.23 -0.87 -23.86
N ARG A 60 11.27 -1.50 -23.19
CA ARG A 60 10.55 -0.94 -22.04
C ARG A 60 10.21 -2.03 -21.04
N LEU A 61 9.99 -1.66 -19.79
CA LEU A 61 9.41 -2.59 -18.82
C LEU A 61 7.89 -2.61 -18.98
N MET A 62 7.33 -3.82 -18.97
CA MET A 62 5.88 -4.04 -18.96
C MET A 62 5.32 -3.40 -17.68
N SER A 63 4.28 -2.58 -17.83
CA SER A 63 3.62 -1.95 -16.69
C SER A 63 2.70 -2.96 -16.00
N GLY A 64 2.83 -3.14 -14.69
CA GLY A 64 1.77 -3.74 -13.86
C GLY A 64 2.14 -4.99 -13.06
N PHE A 65 3.32 -5.55 -13.22
CA PHE A 65 3.76 -6.69 -12.41
C PHE A 65 5.23 -6.53 -11.98
N ASP A 66 5.46 -6.85 -10.71
CA ASP A 66 6.71 -6.88 -9.95
C ASP A 66 7.09 -5.61 -9.18
N LEU A 67 7.01 -5.75 -7.84
CA LEU A 67 7.86 -4.99 -6.94
C LEU A 67 9.30 -5.42 -7.25
N PRO A 68 10.17 -4.52 -7.71
CA PRO A 68 11.53 -4.89 -8.04
C PRO A 68 12.29 -5.39 -6.81
N PRO A 69 13.43 -6.08 -6.98
CA PRO A 69 14.30 -6.41 -5.85
C PRO A 69 14.63 -5.14 -5.06
N LEU A 70 14.09 -5.05 -3.84
CA LEU A 70 14.33 -3.96 -2.92
C LEU A 70 15.52 -4.34 -2.04
N MET A 71 16.52 -3.46 -1.99
CA MET A 71 17.60 -3.58 -1.01
C MET A 71 17.12 -2.92 0.28
N LEU A 72 16.54 -3.71 1.18
CA LEU A 72 16.19 -3.24 2.51
C LEU A 72 17.41 -3.37 3.43
N THR A 73 17.72 -2.29 4.14
CA THR A 73 18.66 -2.36 5.26
C THR A 73 18.08 -3.20 6.39
N ASN A 74 18.95 -3.63 7.33
CA ASN A 74 18.50 -4.34 8.53
C ASN A 74 17.44 -3.55 9.33
N LYS A 75 17.61 -2.22 9.43
CA LYS A 75 16.69 -1.34 10.16
C LYS A 75 15.34 -1.19 9.45
N GLU A 76 15.34 -1.07 8.12
CA GLU A 76 14.10 -1.00 7.34
C GLU A 76 13.33 -2.32 7.38
N SER A 77 14.05 -3.44 7.32
CA SER A 77 13.46 -4.78 7.42
C SER A 77 12.78 -4.98 8.78
N GLU A 78 13.49 -4.63 9.86
CA GLU A 78 12.93 -4.68 11.22
C GLU A 78 11.70 -3.77 11.35
N ALA A 79 11.81 -2.50 10.94
CA ALA A 79 10.70 -1.55 10.99
C ALA A 79 9.47 -2.03 10.21
N LEU A 80 9.66 -2.64 9.05
CA LEU A 80 8.59 -3.18 8.23
C LEU A 80 7.88 -4.36 8.90
N ILE A 81 8.65 -5.31 9.47
CA ILE A 81 8.07 -6.42 10.24
C ILE A 81 7.29 -5.92 11.46
N VAL A 82 7.80 -4.91 12.15
CA VAL A 82 7.09 -4.28 13.27
C VAL A 82 5.77 -3.66 12.79
N ALA A 83 5.79 -2.86 11.72
CA ALA A 83 4.58 -2.25 11.16
C ALA A 83 3.54 -3.29 10.75
N ILE A 84 3.96 -4.38 10.10
CA ILE A 84 3.11 -5.51 9.76
C ILE A 84 2.48 -6.13 11.01
N ARG A 85 3.27 -6.41 12.06
CA ARG A 85 2.75 -6.97 13.33
C ARG A 85 1.70 -6.06 13.95
N LEU A 86 1.95 -4.75 14.02
CA LEU A 86 0.97 -3.80 14.57
C LEU A 86 -0.32 -3.83 13.74
N LEU A 87 -0.24 -3.74 12.42
CA LEU A 87 -1.43 -3.64 11.57
C LEU A 87 -2.21 -4.96 11.46
N LYS A 88 -1.57 -6.12 11.64
CA LYS A 88 -2.27 -7.41 11.81
C LYS A 88 -3.09 -7.48 13.11
N THR A 89 -2.69 -6.74 14.14
CA THR A 89 -3.37 -6.73 15.45
C THR A 89 -4.51 -5.72 15.51
N TRP A 90 -4.36 -4.54 14.88
CA TRP A 90 -5.39 -3.48 14.92
C TRP A 90 -6.14 -3.26 13.62
N GLY A 91 -5.76 -3.89 12.51
CA GLY A 91 -6.46 -3.80 11.24
C GLY A 91 -7.55 -4.87 11.06
N GLY A 92 -8.16 -4.90 9.88
CA GLY A 92 -9.15 -5.90 9.50
C GLY A 92 -8.55 -7.27 9.16
N GLU A 93 -9.42 -8.26 8.99
CA GLU A 93 -9.06 -9.65 8.72
C GLU A 93 -8.53 -9.82 7.29
N SER A 94 -9.17 -9.20 6.31
CA SER A 94 -8.72 -9.21 4.92
C SER A 94 -7.35 -8.55 4.80
N LEU A 95 -7.17 -7.39 5.42
CA LEU A 95 -5.88 -6.70 5.43
C LEU A 95 -4.79 -7.55 6.12
N SER A 96 -5.13 -8.21 7.22
CA SER A 96 -4.20 -9.08 7.94
C SER A 96 -3.68 -10.24 7.09
N ARG A 97 -4.54 -10.87 6.28
CA ARG A 97 -4.15 -11.95 5.36
C ARG A 97 -3.20 -11.47 4.26
N GLU A 98 -3.46 -10.31 3.67
CA GLU A 98 -2.57 -9.72 2.66
C GLU A 98 -1.21 -9.33 3.27
N LEU A 99 -1.22 -8.84 4.52
CA LEU A 99 0.00 -8.54 5.27
C LEU A 99 0.81 -9.78 5.60
N GLU A 100 0.19 -10.93 5.88
CA GLU A 100 0.87 -12.22 6.04
C GLU A 100 1.60 -12.64 4.76
N SER A 101 0.90 -12.61 3.62
CA SER A 101 1.52 -12.91 2.33
C SER A 101 2.67 -11.95 2.01
N ALA A 102 2.49 -10.65 2.28
CA ALA A 102 3.54 -9.65 2.08
C ALA A 102 4.75 -9.91 2.99
N GLN A 103 4.52 -10.28 4.26
CA GLN A 103 5.57 -10.61 5.21
C GLN A 103 6.43 -11.78 4.73
N GLU A 104 5.81 -12.86 4.27
CA GLU A 104 6.49 -14.04 3.72
C GLU A 104 7.37 -13.66 2.53
N LYS A 105 6.83 -12.88 1.59
CA LYS A 105 7.56 -12.40 0.41
C LYS A 105 8.75 -11.53 0.78
N VAL A 106 8.59 -10.62 1.75
CA VAL A 106 9.68 -9.76 2.24
C VAL A 106 10.77 -10.60 2.91
N LEU A 107 10.40 -11.50 3.82
CA LEU A 107 11.39 -12.34 4.51
C LEU A 107 12.15 -13.24 3.53
N ALA A 108 11.47 -13.75 2.49
CA ALA A 108 12.08 -14.62 1.47
C ALA A 108 13.22 -13.95 0.70
N ILE A 109 13.14 -12.63 0.45
CA ILE A 109 14.16 -11.90 -0.32
C ILE A 109 15.31 -11.34 0.54
N LEU A 110 15.19 -11.37 1.87
CA LEU A 110 16.24 -10.85 2.76
C LEU A 110 17.43 -11.82 2.89
N PRO A 111 18.67 -11.29 2.98
CA PRO A 111 19.83 -12.05 3.42
C PRO A 111 19.60 -12.70 4.79
N GLU A 112 20.25 -13.84 5.05
CA GLU A 112 20.04 -14.64 6.28
C GLU A 112 20.18 -13.82 7.58
N GLU A 113 21.21 -12.96 7.67
CA GLU A 113 21.43 -12.12 8.85
C GLU A 113 20.31 -11.09 9.06
N SER A 114 19.87 -10.45 7.97
CA SER A 114 18.77 -9.47 7.98
C SER A 114 17.44 -10.12 8.35
N ARG A 115 17.16 -11.30 7.78
CA ARG A 115 15.98 -12.11 8.10
C ARG A 115 15.95 -12.47 9.58
N ARG A 116 17.04 -13.02 10.12
CA ARG A 116 17.14 -13.36 11.55
C ARG A 116 16.88 -12.16 12.45
N LYS A 117 17.48 -11.00 12.15
CA LYS A 117 17.24 -9.77 12.93
C LYS A 117 15.79 -9.32 12.88
N ALA A 118 15.18 -9.35 11.71
CA ALA A 118 13.78 -8.97 11.53
C ALA A 118 12.82 -9.92 12.28
N GLU A 119 13.07 -11.23 12.24
CA GLU A 119 12.31 -12.24 12.98
C GLU A 119 12.48 -12.10 14.51
N GLN A 120 13.71 -11.84 14.96
CA GLN A 120 14.07 -11.68 16.37
C GLN A 120 13.68 -10.32 16.96
N THR A 121 13.02 -9.44 16.21
CA THR A 121 12.59 -8.15 16.76
C THR A 121 11.67 -8.39 17.95
N ARG A 122 11.99 -7.73 19.06
CA ARG A 122 11.32 -7.91 20.35
C ARG A 122 10.11 -6.99 20.54
N ILE A 123 9.67 -6.34 19.47
CA ILE A 123 8.45 -5.54 19.46
C ILE A 123 7.30 -6.46 19.05
N TYR A 124 6.35 -6.58 19.97
CA TYR A 124 5.16 -7.42 19.82
C TYR A 124 3.90 -6.57 19.92
N ALA A 125 2.86 -6.97 19.20
CA ALA A 125 1.53 -6.39 19.23
C ALA A 125 0.55 -7.48 19.69
N PRO A 126 0.50 -7.80 21.00
CA PRO A 126 -0.37 -8.85 21.50
C PRO A 126 -1.84 -8.52 21.22
N ASP A 127 -2.57 -9.50 20.69
CA ASP A 127 -4.02 -9.41 20.53
C ASP A 127 -4.69 -9.87 21.83
N PHE A 128 -4.98 -8.93 22.73
CA PHE A 128 -5.66 -9.23 24.00
C PHE A 128 -7.18 -9.35 23.85
N CYS A 129 -7.73 -9.56 22.65
CA CYS A 129 -9.18 -9.46 22.38
C CYS A 129 -9.81 -8.13 22.84
N MET A 130 -8.99 -7.08 23.01
CA MET A 130 -9.44 -5.72 23.37
C MET A 130 -9.60 -4.83 22.15
N GLN A 131 -9.81 -5.42 20.96
CA GLN A 131 -10.13 -4.64 19.78
C GLN A 131 -11.44 -3.92 20.02
N SER A 132 -11.36 -2.59 20.09
CA SER A 132 -12.50 -1.72 20.30
C SER A 132 -13.52 -1.78 19.16
N HIS A 133 -13.17 -2.40 18.02
CA HIS A 133 -13.98 -2.44 16.81
C HIS A 133 -14.00 -3.84 16.22
N SER A 134 -15.01 -4.13 15.38
CA SER A 134 -15.05 -5.36 14.60
C SER A 134 -14.05 -5.31 13.44
N ARG A 135 -13.26 -6.37 13.27
CA ARG A 135 -12.33 -6.54 12.14
C ARG A 135 -13.05 -6.55 10.79
N SER A 136 -14.25 -7.12 10.73
CA SER A 136 -15.08 -7.15 9.51
C SER A 136 -15.56 -5.75 9.13
N ASP A 137 -15.92 -4.94 10.13
CA ASP A 137 -16.38 -3.57 9.91
C ASP A 137 -15.23 -2.69 9.41
N PHE A 138 -14.03 -2.89 9.94
CA PHE A 138 -12.82 -2.24 9.42
C PHE A 138 -12.63 -2.57 7.93
N ASP A 139 -12.67 -3.85 7.55
CA ASP A 139 -12.47 -4.27 6.16
C ASP A 139 -13.55 -3.68 5.23
N MET A 140 -14.82 -3.70 5.68
CA MET A 140 -15.93 -3.11 4.92
C MET A 140 -15.73 -1.61 4.71
N ILE A 141 -15.35 -0.86 5.74
CA ILE A 141 -15.08 0.57 5.64
C ILE A 141 -13.89 0.82 4.71
N HIS A 142 -12.79 0.08 4.88
CA HIS A 142 -11.59 0.21 4.07
C HIS A 142 -11.91 0.00 2.58
N GLN A 143 -12.69 -1.04 2.27
CA GLN A 143 -13.18 -1.29 0.91
C GLN A 143 -14.10 -0.17 0.40
N ALA A 144 -15.00 0.34 1.24
CA ALA A 144 -15.92 1.42 0.86
C ALA A 144 -15.20 2.74 0.57
N ILE A 145 -14.11 3.05 1.28
CA ILE A 145 -13.22 4.19 1.00
C ILE A 145 -12.61 4.02 -0.40
N SER A 146 -11.95 2.88 -0.66
CA SER A 146 -11.30 2.64 -1.96
C SER A 146 -12.30 2.63 -3.13
N ALA A 147 -13.54 2.17 -2.90
CA ALA A 147 -14.58 2.12 -3.91
C ALA A 147 -15.43 3.42 -4.00
N GLN A 148 -15.14 4.42 -3.17
CA GLN A 148 -15.93 5.66 -3.01
C GLN A 148 -17.43 5.38 -2.88
N ARG A 149 -17.79 4.44 -2.01
CA ARG A 149 -19.17 4.04 -1.73
C ARG A 149 -19.67 4.65 -0.42
N VAL A 150 -20.90 5.16 -0.44
CA VAL A 150 -21.57 5.72 0.73
C VAL A 150 -21.86 4.62 1.75
N LEU A 151 -21.62 4.91 3.03
CA LEU A 151 -21.93 4.02 4.14
C LEU A 151 -23.16 4.53 4.90
N ALA A 152 -24.05 3.61 5.26
CA ALA A 152 -25.12 3.84 6.22
C ALA A 152 -24.66 3.33 7.59
N LEU A 153 -24.56 4.24 8.56
CA LEU A 153 -24.13 3.97 9.92
C LEU A 153 -25.30 4.04 10.89
N HIS A 154 -25.46 3.01 11.71
CA HIS A 154 -26.22 3.11 12.96
C HIS A 154 -25.23 3.43 14.08
N TYR A 155 -25.25 4.68 14.54
CA TYR A 155 -24.21 5.23 15.39
C TYR A 155 -24.74 5.68 16.74
N ARG A 156 -24.00 5.37 17.80
CA ARG A 156 -24.24 5.84 19.17
C ARG A 156 -23.22 6.91 19.54
N ASP A 157 -23.67 8.12 19.82
CA ASP A 157 -22.76 9.20 20.22
C ASP A 157 -22.25 9.07 21.67
N GLU A 158 -21.48 10.06 22.13
CA GLU A 158 -20.88 10.03 23.47
C GLU A 158 -21.92 10.07 24.60
N VAL A 159 -23.06 10.71 24.33
CA VAL A 159 -24.17 10.90 25.28
C VAL A 159 -25.14 9.70 25.21
N GLY A 160 -24.89 8.75 24.30
CA GLY A 160 -25.67 7.54 24.12
C GLY A 160 -26.84 7.69 23.14
N GLN A 161 -26.97 8.84 22.45
CA GLN A 161 -28.04 9.02 21.47
C GLN A 161 -27.77 8.19 20.22
N LEU A 162 -28.80 7.45 19.82
CA LEU A 162 -28.77 6.66 18.60
C LEU A 162 -29.14 7.51 17.39
N SER A 163 -28.42 7.31 16.30
CA SER A 163 -28.70 8.01 15.07
C SER A 163 -28.33 7.19 13.85
N GLN A 164 -29.10 7.37 12.78
CA GLN A 164 -28.75 6.88 11.46
C GLN A 164 -28.10 8.01 10.65
N ARG A 165 -27.02 7.67 9.95
CA ARG A 165 -26.20 8.60 9.17
C ARG A 165 -25.81 7.95 7.85
N GLU A 166 -26.05 8.64 6.74
CA GLU A 166 -25.38 8.34 5.48
C GLU A 166 -24.12 9.20 5.39
N VAL A 167 -22.99 8.56 5.15
CA VAL A 167 -21.68 9.21 5.16
C VAL A 167 -20.85 8.79 3.95
N GLN A 168 -20.09 9.74 3.42
CA GLN A 168 -19.09 9.49 2.38
C GLN A 168 -17.75 9.24 3.07
N PRO A 169 -17.29 7.98 3.20
CA PRO A 169 -16.09 7.66 3.96
C PRO A 169 -14.83 8.13 3.22
N LEU A 170 -13.96 8.89 3.90
CA LEU A 170 -12.78 9.51 3.28
C LEU A 170 -11.47 8.90 3.76
N GLY A 171 -11.40 8.45 5.01
CA GLY A 171 -10.17 7.89 5.55
C GLY A 171 -10.35 7.27 6.93
N LEU A 172 -9.53 6.26 7.22
CA LEU A 172 -9.39 5.66 8.54
C LEU A 172 -8.15 6.21 9.23
N PHE A 173 -8.32 6.66 10.46
CA PHE A 173 -7.27 7.25 11.28
C PHE A 173 -7.13 6.47 12.58
N PHE A 174 -5.90 6.06 12.88
CA PHE A 174 -5.59 5.37 14.13
C PHE A 174 -5.22 6.40 15.20
N TRP A 175 -5.96 6.43 16.30
CA TRP A 175 -5.75 7.34 17.42
C TRP A 175 -5.47 6.54 18.70
N GLY A 176 -4.22 6.12 18.87
CA GLY A 176 -3.70 5.39 20.03
C GLY A 176 -4.21 3.96 20.15
N GLU A 177 -5.52 3.78 20.31
CA GLU A 177 -6.19 2.50 20.52
C GLU A 177 -7.52 2.37 19.74
N ARG A 178 -7.93 3.43 19.04
CA ARG A 178 -9.24 3.50 18.39
C ARG A 178 -9.11 3.96 16.96
N TRP A 179 -9.91 3.36 16.09
CA TRP A 179 -10.09 3.84 14.73
C TRP A 179 -11.18 4.89 14.65
N LEU A 180 -10.87 5.96 13.93
CA LEU A 180 -11.77 7.03 13.55
C LEU A 180 -11.96 6.98 12.04
N LEU A 181 -13.21 6.90 11.61
CA LEU A 181 -13.60 7.16 10.23
C LEU A 181 -13.84 8.66 10.06
N ALA A 182 -12.98 9.33 9.30
CA ALA A 182 -13.29 10.66 8.79
C ALA A 182 -14.20 10.53 7.58
N ALA A 183 -15.32 11.26 7.59
CA ALA A 183 -16.30 11.19 6.53
C ALA A 183 -17.06 12.51 6.36
N TRP A 184 -17.60 12.75 5.16
CA TRP A 184 -18.62 13.77 4.94
C TRP A 184 -19.98 13.23 5.37
N CYS A 185 -20.64 13.89 6.32
CA CYS A 185 -21.96 13.48 6.80
C CYS A 185 -23.05 14.20 6.02
N GLU A 186 -23.77 13.50 5.14
CA GLU A 186 -24.77 14.13 4.24
C GLU A 186 -25.89 14.81 5.01
N ARG A 187 -26.31 14.25 6.15
CA ARG A 187 -27.33 14.86 7.01
C ARG A 187 -26.90 16.17 7.68
N ARG A 188 -25.60 16.37 7.87
CA ARG A 188 -25.05 17.57 8.53
C ARG A 188 -24.40 18.53 7.55
N ASP A 189 -24.24 18.12 6.29
CA ASP A 189 -23.53 18.83 5.23
C ASP A 189 -22.15 19.34 5.71
N ASP A 190 -21.43 18.47 6.43
CA ASP A 190 -20.14 18.81 7.06
C ASP A 190 -19.31 17.54 7.36
N TYR A 191 -18.02 17.74 7.59
CA TYR A 191 -17.09 16.71 8.01
C TYR A 191 -17.34 16.25 9.44
N ARG A 192 -17.28 14.94 9.66
CA ARG A 192 -17.36 14.33 10.99
C ARG A 192 -16.43 13.14 11.10
N CYS A 193 -15.95 12.93 12.33
CA CYS A 193 -15.21 11.73 12.70
C CYS A 193 -16.13 10.80 13.48
N PHE A 194 -16.21 9.54 13.05
CA PHE A 194 -17.00 8.50 13.69
C PHE A 194 -16.05 7.47 14.28
N ARG A 195 -16.19 7.14 15.57
CA ARG A 195 -15.39 6.06 16.15
C ARG A 195 -15.99 4.72 15.76
N LEU A 196 -15.16 3.80 15.27
CA LEU A 196 -15.63 2.48 14.85
C LEU A 196 -16.24 1.69 16.01
N ASP A 197 -15.73 1.87 17.23
CA ASP A 197 -16.23 1.22 18.46
C ASP A 197 -17.65 1.66 18.89
N ARG A 198 -18.16 2.72 18.26
CA ARG A 198 -19.50 3.28 18.51
C ARG A 198 -20.47 3.04 17.35
N CYS A 199 -20.02 2.41 16.28
CA CYS A 199 -20.88 1.93 15.21
C CYS A 199 -21.55 0.64 15.68
N LEU A 200 -22.88 0.68 15.83
CA LEU A 200 -23.68 -0.50 16.18
C LEU A 200 -23.94 -1.39 14.96
N ASN A 201 -24.01 -0.77 13.78
CA ASN A 201 -24.12 -1.46 12.51
C ASN A 201 -23.57 -0.57 11.39
N ILE A 202 -22.93 -1.19 10.40
CA ILE A 202 -22.37 -0.53 9.22
C ILE A 202 -22.86 -1.27 7.99
N VAL A 203 -23.45 -0.53 7.06
CA VAL A 203 -23.94 -1.10 5.80
C VAL A 203 -23.36 -0.31 4.64
N GLN A 204 -22.69 -1.01 3.74
CA GLN A 204 -22.28 -0.45 2.47
C GLN A 204 -23.49 -0.31 1.55
N THR A 205 -23.70 0.91 1.03
CA THR A 205 -24.78 1.18 0.09
C THR A 205 -24.29 1.01 -1.36
N GLU A 206 -25.23 0.96 -2.30
CA GLU A 206 -24.90 0.97 -3.74
C GLU A 206 -24.55 2.37 -4.27
N ARG A 207 -24.80 3.42 -3.48
CA ARG A 207 -24.51 4.81 -3.88
C ARG A 207 -23.01 5.05 -3.87
N ARG A 208 -22.52 5.66 -4.94
CA ARG A 208 -21.15 6.16 -5.04
C ARG A 208 -21.14 7.67 -4.84
N PHE A 209 -20.03 8.16 -4.31
CA PHE A 209 -19.72 9.57 -4.28
C PHE A 209 -18.41 9.83 -5.05
N SER A 210 -18.15 11.08 -5.36
CA SER A 210 -16.88 11.52 -5.95
C SER A 210 -16.34 12.66 -5.11
N GLU A 211 -15.05 12.59 -4.79
CA GLU A 211 -14.40 13.68 -4.08
C GLU A 211 -14.37 14.96 -4.93
N SER A 212 -14.57 16.10 -4.26
CA SER A 212 -14.50 17.44 -4.86
C SER A 212 -13.58 18.33 -4.02
N ALA A 213 -13.24 19.51 -4.52
CA ALA A 213 -12.30 20.41 -3.87
C ALA A 213 -12.72 20.80 -2.44
N ASP A 214 -14.03 20.91 -2.20
CA ASP A 214 -14.68 21.22 -0.92
C ASP A 214 -15.13 19.98 -0.12
N ARG A 215 -15.09 18.79 -0.74
CA ARG A 215 -15.51 17.51 -0.14
C ARG A 215 -14.54 16.40 -0.53
N SER A 216 -13.32 16.49 -0.01
CA SER A 216 -12.25 15.50 -0.19
C SER A 216 -11.53 15.19 1.13
N LEU A 217 -10.76 14.09 1.14
CA LEU A 217 -9.84 13.81 2.26
C LEU A 217 -8.80 14.94 2.40
N ALA A 218 -8.32 15.48 1.28
CA ALA A 218 -7.34 16.56 1.27
C ALA A 218 -7.88 17.85 1.90
N ASP A 219 -9.14 18.21 1.62
CA ASP A 219 -9.80 19.36 2.25
C ASP A 219 -10.03 19.15 3.76
N PHE A 220 -10.49 17.95 4.15
CA PHE A 220 -10.61 17.57 5.56
C PHE A 220 -9.28 17.74 6.31
N LEU A 221 -8.19 17.18 5.78
CA LEU A 221 -6.86 17.27 6.39
C LEU A 221 -6.34 18.71 6.48
N ARG A 222 -6.74 19.59 5.54
CA ARG A 222 -6.38 21.01 5.60
C ARG A 222 -7.09 21.73 6.74
N LYS A 223 -8.38 21.45 6.94
CA LYS A 223 -9.21 22.06 8.00
C LYS A 223 -8.79 21.62 9.41
N VAL A 224 -8.33 20.38 9.57
CA VAL A 224 -7.90 19.86 10.90
C VAL A 224 -6.52 20.36 11.31
N LYS A 225 -5.66 20.78 10.37
CA LYS A 225 -4.32 21.31 10.65
C LYS A 225 -4.28 22.79 11.01
N GLN A 226 -5.38 23.51 10.82
CA GLN A 226 -5.55 24.91 11.19
C GLN A 226 -6.06 25.01 12.63
#